data_AF-A0A2G1Z3C8-F1
#
_entry.id   AF-A0A2G1Z3C8-F1
#
_cell.length_a   1.000
_cell.length_b   1.000
_cell.length_c   1.000
_cell.angle_alpha   90.00
_cell.angle_beta   90.00
_cell.angle_gamma   90.00
#
_symmetry.space_group_name_H-M   'P 1'
#
loop_
_entity.id
_entity.type
_entity.pdbx_description
1 polymer ?
#
loop_
_entity_poly.entity_id
_entity_poly.type
_entity_poly.pdbx_seq_one_letter_code
_entity_poly.pdbx_strand_id
1 'polypeptide(L)' 'MTTTIDYYLTLVSPWSFLGHQRLAKIAAENEAVINIMPVNFGRIFGETGGLP' A
#
# COMPACT_ATOMS: atom_id res chain seq x y z
N MET A 1 -18.64 8.16 9.84
CA MET A 1 -18.07 8.34 8.49
C MET A 1 -16.98 7.31 8.35
N THR A 2 -17.02 6.48 7.29
CA THR A 2 -16.04 5.41 7.06
C THR A 2 -14.78 6.00 6.43
N THR A 3 -13.63 5.84 7.08
CA THR A 3 -12.34 6.27 6.53
C THR A 3 -11.89 5.29 5.43
N THR A 4 -11.48 5.81 4.28
CA THR A 4 -10.91 4.99 3.20
C THR A 4 -9.39 5.25 3.11
N ILE A 5 -8.62 4.18 3.03
CA ILE A 5 -7.15 4.19 2.90
C ILE A 5 -6.80 3.69 1.49
N ASP A 6 -6.31 4.59 0.65
CA ASP A 6 -5.72 4.19 -0.63
C ASP A 6 -4.32 3.62 -0.38
N TYR A 7 -4.20 2.31 -0.54
CA TYR A 7 -2.98 1.58 -0.25
C TYR A 7 -2.23 1.26 -1.54
N TYR A 8 -1.29 2.13 -1.90
CA TYR A 8 -0.39 1.94 -3.04
C TYR A 8 0.73 0.96 -2.69
N LEU A 9 0.82 -0.15 -3.42
CA LEU A 9 1.89 -1.12 -3.25
C LEU A 9 2.30 -1.78 -4.56
N THR A 10 3.49 -2.39 -4.56
CA THR A 10 3.86 -3.40 -5.55
C THR A 10 3.84 -4.78 -4.91
N LEU A 11 3.36 -5.79 -5.64
CA LEU A 11 3.23 -7.17 -5.15
C LEU A 11 4.58 -7.83 -4.87
N VAL A 12 5.67 -7.32 -5.46
CA VAL A 12 7.03 -7.84 -5.23
C VAL A 12 7.75 -7.15 -4.06
N SER A 13 7.12 -6.18 -3.39
CA SER A 13 7.75 -5.46 -2.28
C SER A 13 7.77 -6.32 -1.02
N PRO A 14 8.96 -6.65 -0.48
CA PRO A 14 9.05 -7.39 0.78
C PRO A 14 8.44 -6.58 1.94
N TRP A 15 8.56 -5.25 1.92
CA TRP A 15 8.01 -4.37 2.93
C TRP A 15 6.49 -4.32 2.91
N SER A 16 5.89 -4.32 1.71
CA SER A 16 4.44 -4.37 1.56
C SER A 16 3.88 -5.68 2.10
N PHE A 17 4.55 -6.81 1.83
CA PHE A 17 4.18 -8.11 2.41
C PHE A 17 4.25 -8.09 3.95
N LEU A 18 5.39 -7.67 4.51
CA LEU A 18 5.59 -7.62 5.96
C LEU A 18 4.62 -6.66 6.67
N GLY A 19 4.27 -5.54 6.04
CA GLY A 19 3.42 -4.51 6.62
C GLY A 19 1.91 -4.76 6.46
N HIS A 20 1.49 -5.51 5.44
CA HIS A 20 0.08 -5.61 5.05
C HIS A 20 -0.82 -6.13 6.18
N GLN A 21 -0.42 -7.20 6.88
CA GLN A 21 -1.25 -7.80 7.93
C GLN A 21 -1.51 -6.82 9.09
N ARG A 22 -0.51 -6.02 9.46
CA ARG A 22 -0.66 -5.00 10.50
C ARG A 22 -1.61 -3.88 10.06
N LEU A 23 -1.47 -3.40 8.83
CA LEU A 23 -2.37 -2.39 8.26
C LEU A 23 -3.82 -2.88 8.23
N ALA A 24 -4.05 -4.11 7.73
CA ALA A 24 -5.36 -4.72 7.66
C ALA A 24 -6.03 -4.84 9.04
N LYS A 25 -5.26 -5.24 10.06
CA LYS A 25 -5.75 -5.31 11.44
C LYS A 25 -6.20 -3.94 11.96
N ILE A 26 -5.36 -2.91 11.80
CA ILE A 26 -5.68 -1.55 12.26
C ILE A 26 -6.92 -1.00 11.55
N ALA A 27 -7.03 -1.22 10.23
CA ALA A 27 -8.18 -0.78 9.46
C ALA A 27 -9.47 -1.44 9.95
N ALA A 28 -9.45 -2.76 10.19
CA ALA A 28 -10.59 -3.49 10.74
C ALA A 28 -11.00 -2.98 12.13
N GLU A 29 -10.04 -2.73 13.03
CA GLU A 29 -10.28 -2.19 14.38
C GLU A 29 -10.92 -0.80 14.38
N ASN A 30 -10.79 -0.04 13.29
CA ASN A 30 -11.27 1.34 13.15
C ASN A 30 -12.41 1.47 12.12
N GLU A 31 -13.00 0.36 11.68
CA GLU A 31 -14.06 0.34 10.65
C GLU A 31 -13.65 1.10 9.37
N ALA A 32 -12.37 1.04 9.01
CA ALA A 32 -11.81 1.67 7.83
C ALA A 32 -11.76 0.68 6.64
N VAL A 33 -11.91 1.21 5.44
CA VAL A 33 -11.83 0.45 4.19
C VAL A 33 -10.45 0.63 3.57
N ILE A 34 -9.82 -0.47 3.16
CA ILE A 34 -8.57 -0.42 2.40
C ILE A 34 -8.90 -0.59 0.92
N ASN A 35 -8.57 0.43 0.13
CA ASN A 35 -8.59 0.37 -1.32
C ASN A 35 -7.19 0.03 -1.83
N ILE A 36 -6.99 -1.19 -2.32
CA ILE A 36 -5.69 -1.66 -2.79
C ILE A 36 -5.41 -1.10 -4.18
N MET A 37 -4.28 -0.40 -4.32
CA MET A 37 -3.84 0.22 -5.58
C MET A 37 -2.50 -0.40 -6.02
N PRO A 38 -2.51 -1.49 -6.80
CA PRO A 38 -1.29 -2.08 -7.31
C PRO A 38 -0.60 -1.13 -8.29
N VAL A 39 0.70 -0.93 -8.10
CA VAL A 39 1.50 0.01 -8.91
C VAL A 39 2.83 -0.59 -9.35
N ASN A 40 3.33 -0.09 -10.48
CA ASN A 40 4.64 -0.45 -11.02
C ASN A 40 5.70 0.56 -10.55
N PHE A 41 6.44 0.20 -9.50
CA PHE A 41 7.51 1.05 -8.98
C PHE A 41 8.71 1.20 -9.92
N GLY A 42 8.99 0.24 -10.81
CA GLY A 42 10.04 0.41 -11.81
C GLY A 42 9.79 1.60 -12.73
N ARG A 43 8.53 1.82 -13.12
CA ARG A 43 8.12 3.00 -13.88
C ARG A 43 8.18 4.27 -13.02
N ILE A 44 7.60 4.24 -11.82
CA ILE A 44 7.51 5.40 -10.93
C ILE A 44 8.90 5.91 -10.54
N PHE A 45 9.83 5.02 -10.20
CA PHE A 45 11.21 5.39 -9.88
C PHE A 45 11.90 6.07 -11.06
N GLY A 46 11.74 5.56 -12.28
CA GLY A 46 12.27 6.21 -13.49
C GLY A 46 11.72 7.62 -13.73
N GLU A 47 10.43 7.85 -13.44
CA GLU A 47 9.79 9.16 -13.62
C GLU A 47 10.12 10.17 -12.49
N THR A 48 10.46 9.68 -11.30
CA THR A 48 10.65 10.52 -10.10
C THR A 48 12.10 10.71 -9.68
N GLY A 49 13.03 10.00 -10.32
CA GLY A 49 14.43 9.92 -9.87
C GLY A 49 14.61 9.05 -8.61
N GLY A 50 13.58 8.30 -8.23
CA GLY A 50 13.66 7.32 -7.15
C GLY A 50 14.60 6.17 -7.48
N LEU A 51 15.17 5.56 -6.44
CA LEU A 51 15.99 4.36 -6.55
C LEU A 51 15.25 3.19 -5.87
N PRO A 52 15.41 1.95 -6.37
CA PRO A 52 14.84 0.75 -5.76
C PRO A 52 15.45 0.41 -4.40
#